data_AF-A0A7R9KZF6-F1
#
_entry.id   AF-A0A7R9KZF6-F1
#
_cell.length_a   1.000
_cell.length_b   1.000
_cell.length_c   1.000
_cell.angle_alpha   90.00
_cell.angle_beta   90.00
_cell.angle_gamma   90.00
#
_symmetry.space_group_name_H-M   'P 1'
#
loop_
_entity.id
_entity.type
_entity.pdbx_description
1 polymer ?
#
loop_
_entity_poly.entity_id
_entity_poly.type
_entity_poly.pdbx_seq_one_letter_code
_entity_poly.pdbx_strand_id
1 'polypeptide(L)'
;MPGYEIERFPSLSANEKSEYTPFATKMPGYEIERFPSLSANEKSEYTCSICQDIFCCPMTAPCCLQTFCEDCIHNWLQTNNTCPYDRKTLTVNGLSRPPRVLMNMLGKLKIRCDFRDKGCKEVVNLEDLIQHTTKCKYNVDKNVKKCKKCFCEQKSGHDCI
;
A
#
# COMPACT_ATOMS: atom_id res chain seq x y z
N MET A 1 19.04 -29.57 -19.01
CA MET A 1 18.28 -28.32 -19.17
C MET A 1 18.50 -27.50 -17.90
N PRO A 2 19.21 -26.38 -17.95
CA PRO A 2 19.41 -25.55 -16.76
C PRO A 2 18.07 -24.85 -16.47
N GLY A 3 17.47 -24.95 -15.29
CA GLY A 3 18.03 -24.63 -14.00
C GLY A 3 17.65 -23.18 -13.68
N TYR A 4 16.35 -22.92 -13.43
CA TYR A 4 15.93 -21.58 -13.03
C TYR A 4 16.24 -21.43 -11.54
N GLU A 5 17.26 -20.62 -11.23
CA GLU A 5 17.60 -20.25 -9.86
C GLU A 5 16.48 -19.37 -9.31
N ILE A 6 15.91 -19.80 -8.18
CA ILE A 6 15.05 -18.96 -7.35
C ILE A 6 15.98 -17.89 -6.79
N GLU A 7 15.99 -16.71 -7.40
CA GLU A 7 16.65 -15.53 -6.83
C GLU A 7 16.00 -15.23 -5.48
N ARG A 8 16.65 -15.74 -4.43
CA ARG A 8 16.46 -15.34 -3.05
C ARG A 8 16.57 -13.82 -3.02
N PHE A 9 15.50 -13.14 -2.63
CA PHE A 9 15.61 -11.75 -2.21
C PHE A 9 16.75 -11.65 -1.17
N PRO A 10 17.70 -10.72 -1.32
CA PRO A 10 18.71 -10.49 -0.30
C PRO A 10 18.01 -10.23 1.02
N SER A 11 18.55 -10.79 2.10
CA SER A 11 18.13 -10.49 3.47
C SER A 11 18.30 -8.99 3.72
N LEU A 12 17.25 -8.21 3.47
CA LEU A 12 17.23 -6.79 3.79
C LEU A 12 17.27 -6.66 5.32
N SER A 13 18.34 -6.03 5.80
CA SER A 13 18.53 -5.73 7.21
C SER A 13 17.39 -4.84 7.72
N ALA A 14 17.13 -4.87 9.04
CA ALA A 14 15.97 -4.27 9.69
C ALA A 14 15.79 -2.74 9.50
N ASN A 15 16.68 -2.05 8.77
CA ASN A 15 16.71 -0.60 8.61
C ASN A 15 16.19 -0.05 7.27
N GLU A 16 15.79 -0.89 6.31
CA GLU A 16 15.32 -0.41 4.98
C GLU A 16 13.78 -0.35 4.83
N LYS A 17 13.03 -0.40 5.94
CA LYS A 17 11.55 -0.32 5.92
C LYS A 17 10.97 1.10 5.75
N SER A 18 11.81 2.13 5.65
CA SER A 18 11.36 3.53 5.75
C SER A 18 11.25 4.32 4.44
N GLU A 19 11.55 3.73 3.27
CA GLU A 19 11.69 4.51 2.02
C GLU A 19 10.72 4.15 0.89
N TYR A 20 9.69 3.33 1.12
CA TYR A 20 8.69 2.98 0.08
C TYR A 20 7.23 3.39 0.40
N THR A 21 6.99 4.43 1.20
CA THR A 21 5.63 5.02 1.31
C THR A 21 5.71 6.55 1.34
N PRO A 22 5.15 7.29 0.36
CA PRO A 22 5.16 8.75 0.39
C PRO A 22 4.20 9.35 1.43
N PHE A 23 3.50 8.54 2.23
CA PHE A 23 2.72 8.99 3.38
C PHE A 23 2.85 7.96 4.50
N ALA A 24 3.52 8.34 5.58
CA ALA A 24 3.63 7.58 6.82
C ALA A 24 2.29 7.59 7.57
N THR A 25 1.24 7.10 6.91
CA THR A 25 -0.03 6.77 7.55
C THR A 25 -0.30 5.33 7.19
N LYS A 26 -0.47 4.48 8.21
CA LYS A 26 -0.96 3.11 8.13
C LYS A 26 -2.25 3.11 7.29
N MET A 27 -2.16 2.85 5.98
CA MET A 27 -3.30 2.96 5.06
C MET A 27 -3.84 1.55 4.81
N PRO A 28 -4.99 1.19 5.42
CA PRO A 28 -5.53 -0.15 5.31
C PRO A 28 -6.04 -0.46 3.90
N GLY A 29 -6.25 0.51 3.02
CA GLY A 29 -6.76 0.36 1.66
C GLY A 29 -6.85 1.71 0.94
N TYR A 30 -7.17 1.70 -0.36
CA TYR A 30 -7.50 2.91 -1.10
C TYR A 30 -9.02 3.15 -1.09
N GLU A 31 -9.43 4.33 -0.62
CA GLU A 31 -10.83 4.76 -0.64
C GLU A 31 -11.46 4.55 -2.03
N ILE A 32 -12.56 3.81 -2.07
CA ILE A 32 -13.22 3.45 -3.34
C ILE A 32 -13.65 4.69 -4.14
N GLU A 33 -14.08 5.76 -3.49
CA GLU A 33 -14.57 6.97 -4.14
C GLU A 33 -13.49 7.68 -4.99
N ARG A 34 -12.23 7.31 -4.79
CA ARG A 34 -11.11 7.78 -5.59
C ARG A 34 -11.02 7.11 -6.96
N PHE A 35 -11.78 6.07 -7.23
CA PHE A 35 -11.75 5.32 -8.48
C PHE A 35 -12.97 5.67 -9.37
N PRO A 36 -12.92 6.78 -10.15
CA PRO A 36 -14.08 7.27 -10.89
C PRO A 36 -14.57 6.35 -12.00
N SER A 37 -13.74 5.41 -12.47
CA SER A 37 -14.05 4.53 -13.60
C SER A 37 -14.37 3.09 -13.18
N LEU A 38 -14.43 2.81 -11.87
CA LEU A 38 -14.65 1.45 -11.37
C LEU A 38 -16.14 1.15 -11.30
N SER A 39 -16.60 0.14 -12.05
CA SER A 39 -18.01 -0.29 -11.97
C SER A 39 -18.31 -1.01 -10.65
N ALA A 40 -19.59 -1.13 -10.30
CA ALA A 40 -20.03 -1.82 -9.09
C ALA A 40 -19.59 -3.30 -9.04
N ASN A 41 -19.55 -3.97 -10.19
CA ASN A 41 -19.14 -5.37 -10.27
C ASN A 41 -17.63 -5.50 -10.07
N GLU A 42 -16.83 -4.69 -10.78
CA GLU A 42 -15.37 -4.68 -10.66
C GLU A 42 -14.92 -4.31 -9.24
N LYS A 43 -15.63 -3.38 -8.58
CA LYS A 43 -15.35 -2.99 -7.20
C LYS A 43 -15.23 -4.19 -6.28
N SER A 44 -16.15 -5.15 -6.38
CA SER A 44 -16.16 -6.34 -5.50
C SER A 44 -14.92 -7.22 -5.66
N GLU A 45 -14.31 -7.25 -6.85
CA GLU A 45 -13.13 -8.08 -7.16
C GLU A 45 -11.83 -7.50 -6.56
N TYR A 46 -11.79 -6.19 -6.33
CA TYR A 46 -10.61 -5.48 -5.83
C TYR A 46 -10.75 -4.98 -4.39
N THR A 47 -11.83 -5.37 -3.68
CA THR A 47 -12.12 -4.88 -2.33
C THR A 47 -11.60 -5.84 -1.26
N CYS A 48 -10.93 -5.30 -0.26
CA CYS A 48 -10.54 -6.06 0.93
C CYS A 48 -11.71 -6.25 1.88
N SER A 49 -11.95 -7.49 2.29
CA SER A 49 -13.05 -7.83 3.21
C SER A 49 -12.87 -7.33 4.65
N ILE A 50 -11.68 -6.84 5.02
CA ILE A 50 -11.41 -6.29 6.36
C ILE A 50 -11.72 -4.79 6.40
N CYS A 51 -11.10 -3.99 5.52
CA CYS A 51 -11.29 -2.52 5.51
C CYS A 51 -12.42 -2.05 4.59
N GLN A 52 -12.94 -2.93 3.73
CA GLN A 52 -13.98 -2.63 2.74
C GLN A 52 -13.56 -1.59 1.69
N ASP A 53 -12.25 -1.38 1.51
CA ASP A 53 -11.63 -0.49 0.51
C ASP A 53 -10.85 -1.28 -0.55
N ILE A 54 -10.42 -0.59 -1.62
CA ILE A 54 -9.62 -1.20 -2.68
C ILE A 54 -8.24 -1.61 -2.14
N PHE A 55 -7.76 -2.77 -2.57
CA PHE A 55 -6.50 -3.34 -2.08
C PHE A 55 -5.31 -2.37 -2.12
N CYS A 56 -4.64 -2.20 -0.98
CA CYS A 56 -3.33 -1.56 -0.87
C CYS A 56 -2.30 -2.60 -0.43
N CYS A 57 -1.18 -2.70 -1.16
CA CYS A 57 -0.15 -3.73 -0.95
C CYS A 57 -0.76 -5.12 -0.67
N PRO A 58 -1.53 -5.71 -1.60
CA PRO A 58 -2.30 -6.92 -1.30
C PRO A 58 -1.41 -8.12 -0.96
N MET A 59 -1.88 -8.95 -0.03
CA MET A 59 -1.31 -10.22 0.40
C MET A 59 -2.39 -11.31 0.34
N THR A 60 -2.01 -12.51 -0.07
CA THR A 60 -2.93 -13.65 -0.24
C THR A 60 -2.68 -14.70 0.83
N ALA A 61 -3.77 -15.17 1.46
CA ALA A 61 -3.74 -16.29 2.39
C ALA A 61 -3.79 -17.61 1.59
N PRO A 62 -2.76 -18.49 1.66
CA PRO A 62 -2.72 -19.70 0.84
C PRO A 62 -3.77 -20.74 1.24
N CYS A 63 -4.35 -20.65 2.44
CA CYS A 63 -5.34 -21.59 2.96
C CYS A 63 -6.70 -21.54 2.24
N CYS A 64 -7.05 -20.39 1.64
CA CYS A 64 -8.31 -20.15 0.94
C CYS A 64 -8.19 -19.24 -0.30
N LEU A 65 -6.96 -18.81 -0.65
CA LEU A 65 -6.64 -17.89 -1.75
C LEU A 65 -7.29 -16.51 -1.64
N GLN A 66 -7.82 -16.15 -0.47
CA GLN A 66 -8.38 -14.82 -0.23
C GLN A 66 -7.27 -13.78 -0.11
N THR A 67 -7.52 -12.61 -0.70
CA THR A 67 -6.59 -11.49 -0.72
C THR A 67 -7.06 -10.39 0.22
N PHE A 68 -6.11 -9.78 0.92
CA PHE A 68 -6.32 -8.71 1.89
C PHE A 68 -5.25 -7.64 1.69
N CYS A 69 -5.46 -6.44 2.19
CA CYS A 69 -4.37 -5.46 2.28
C CYS A 69 -3.34 -5.93 3.31
N GLU A 70 -2.04 -5.69 3.05
CA GLU A 70 -0.95 -6.10 3.95
C GLU A 70 -1.18 -5.62 5.38
N ASP A 71 -1.45 -4.33 5.57
CA ASP A 71 -1.71 -3.75 6.89
C ASP A 71 -2.91 -4.41 7.59
N CYS A 72 -3.98 -4.70 6.84
CA CYS A 72 -5.19 -5.31 7.38
C CYS A 72 -4.93 -6.72 7.91
N ILE A 73 -4.29 -7.58 7.09
CA ILE A 73 -4.04 -8.96 7.49
C ILE A 73 -2.93 -9.04 8.55
N HIS A 74 -1.92 -8.19 8.50
CA HIS A 74 -0.90 -8.12 9.54
C HIS A 74 -1.49 -7.69 10.88
N ASN A 75 -2.34 -6.65 10.90
CA ASN A 75 -2.99 -6.20 12.12
C ASN A 75 -3.92 -7.28 12.69
N TRP A 76 -4.65 -8.01 11.84
CA TRP A 76 -5.45 -9.16 12.28
C TRP A 76 -4.59 -10.24 12.94
N LEU A 77 -3.44 -10.56 12.34
CA LEU A 77 -2.54 -11.61 12.81
C LEU A 77 -1.69 -11.22 14.02
N GLN A 78 -1.75 -9.96 14.47
CA GLN A 78 -1.14 -9.55 15.75
C GLN A 78 -1.92 -10.10 16.95
N THR A 79 -3.24 -10.20 16.83
CA THR A 79 -4.12 -10.67 17.93
C THR A 79 -4.73 -12.04 17.65
N ASN A 80 -4.63 -12.54 16.42
CA ASN A 80 -5.19 -13.81 15.98
C ASN A 80 -4.12 -14.65 15.28
N ASN A 81 -4.28 -15.97 15.27
CA ASN A 81 -3.42 -16.90 14.53
C ASN A 81 -4.21 -17.66 13.46
N THR A 82 -5.29 -17.05 12.95
CA THR A 82 -6.22 -17.66 12.02
C THR A 82 -6.52 -16.75 10.83
N CYS A 83 -6.93 -17.33 9.71
CA CYS A 83 -7.42 -16.58 8.55
C CYS A 83 -8.77 -15.90 8.87
N PRO A 84 -8.96 -14.62 8.54
CA PRO A 84 -10.24 -13.93 8.72
C PRO A 84 -11.43 -14.58 8.00
N TYR A 85 -11.16 -15.31 6.90
CA TYR A 85 -12.19 -15.90 6.05
C TYR A 85 -12.61 -17.30 6.48
N ASP A 86 -11.66 -18.25 6.55
CA ASP A 86 -11.96 -19.67 6.82
C ASP A 86 -11.53 -20.13 8.22
N ARG A 87 -10.98 -19.23 9.04
CA ARG A 87 -10.51 -19.47 10.42
C ARG A 87 -9.43 -20.55 10.56
N LYS A 88 -8.81 -21.01 9.46
CA LYS A 88 -7.68 -21.94 9.53
C LYS A 88 -6.43 -21.24 10.06
N THR A 89 -5.53 -21.99 10.66
CA THR A 89 -4.27 -21.46 11.19
C THR A 89 -3.51 -20.71 10.11
N LEU A 90 -3.15 -19.46 10.40
CA LEU A 90 -2.40 -18.58 9.51
C LEU A 90 -1.43 -17.75 10.35
N THR A 91 -0.22 -17.56 9.82
CA THR A 91 0.81 -16.70 10.43
C THR A 91 1.30 -15.70 9.39
N VAL A 92 1.95 -14.63 9.83
CA VAL A 92 2.47 -13.57 8.94
C VAL A 92 3.41 -14.14 7.89
N ASN A 93 4.29 -15.07 8.28
CA ASN A 93 5.24 -15.74 7.37
C ASN A 93 4.55 -16.69 6.37
N GLY A 94 3.30 -17.10 6.64
CA GLY A 94 2.50 -17.94 5.77
C GLY A 94 1.76 -17.17 4.68
N LEU A 95 1.81 -15.83 4.68
CA LEU A 95 1.20 -15.01 3.63
C LEU A 95 2.06 -15.04 2.38
N SER A 96 1.41 -15.04 1.21
CA SER A 96 2.08 -15.02 -0.09
C SER A 96 1.72 -13.77 -0.88
N ARG A 97 2.56 -13.41 -1.84
CA ARG A 97 2.20 -12.38 -2.82
C ARG A 97 1.01 -12.85 -3.67
N PRO A 98 0.13 -11.92 -4.10
CA PRO A 98 -0.97 -12.27 -4.99
C PRO A 98 -0.48 -12.68 -6.38
N PRO A 99 -1.33 -13.38 -7.16
CA PRO A 99 -1.06 -13.68 -8.55
C PRO A 99 -0.75 -12.40 -9.35
N ARG A 100 0.25 -12.45 -10.24
CA ARG A 100 0.65 -11.30 -11.07
C ARG A 100 -0.50 -10.71 -11.89
N VAL A 101 -1.44 -11.54 -12.33
CA VAL A 101 -2.62 -11.08 -13.08
C VAL A 101 -3.44 -10.09 -12.26
N LEU A 102 -3.70 -10.38 -10.98
CA LEU A 102 -4.42 -9.48 -10.09
C LEU A 102 -3.67 -8.16 -9.91
N MET A 103 -2.34 -8.22 -9.69
CA MET A 103 -1.52 -7.01 -9.57
C MET A 103 -1.56 -6.14 -10.82
N ASN A 104 -1.48 -6.76 -12.00
CA ASN A 104 -1.54 -6.05 -13.28
C ASN A 104 -2.91 -5.42 -13.54
N MET A 105 -4.00 -6.08 -13.13
CA MET A 105 -5.35 -5.54 -13.24
C MET A 105 -5.55 -4.37 -12.27
N LEU A 106 -5.12 -4.55 -11.02
CA LEU A 106 -5.18 -3.53 -9.97
C LEU A 106 -4.37 -2.28 -10.36
N GLY A 107 -3.17 -2.47 -10.92
CA GLY A 107 -2.30 -1.38 -11.38
C GLY A 107 -2.92 -0.49 -12.47
N LYS A 108 -3.77 -1.07 -13.33
CA LYS A 108 -4.45 -0.36 -14.43
C LYS A 108 -5.67 0.44 -13.98
N LEU A 109 -6.14 0.25 -12.76
CA LEU A 109 -7.29 1.00 -12.25
C LEU A 109 -6.98 2.50 -12.26
N LYS A 110 -7.98 3.30 -12.64
CA LYS A 110 -7.87 4.77 -12.66
C LYS A 110 -8.21 5.33 -11.29
N ILE A 111 -7.27 6.06 -10.69
CA ILE A 111 -7.41 6.64 -9.36
C ILE A 111 -7.15 8.15 -9.37
N ARG A 112 -7.93 8.90 -8.59
CA ARG A 112 -7.71 10.31 -8.25
C ARG A 112 -6.55 10.46 -7.28
N CYS A 113 -5.74 11.49 -7.49
CA CYS A 113 -4.62 11.87 -6.63
C CYS A 113 -5.03 12.04 -5.14
N ASP A 114 -4.10 11.73 -4.21
CA ASP A 114 -4.27 11.97 -2.76
C ASP A 114 -4.58 13.45 -2.44
N PHE A 115 -4.07 14.38 -3.26
CA PHE A 115 -4.23 15.82 -3.07
C PHE A 115 -5.44 16.40 -3.82
N ARG A 116 -6.47 15.58 -4.10
CA ARG A 116 -7.69 16.03 -4.80
C ARG A 116 -8.37 17.20 -4.10
N ASP A 117 -8.45 17.14 -2.77
CA ASP A 117 -9.10 18.17 -1.95
C ASP A 117 -8.27 19.47 -1.87
N LYS A 118 -6.96 19.38 -2.18
CA LYS A 118 -6.08 20.54 -2.34
C LYS A 118 -6.11 21.12 -3.75
N GLY A 119 -6.86 20.51 -4.68
CA GLY A 119 -7.06 21.00 -6.04
C GLY A 119 -6.43 20.16 -7.15
N CYS A 120 -5.84 18.99 -6.85
CA CYS A 120 -5.33 18.08 -7.88
C CYS A 120 -6.49 17.40 -8.62
N LYS A 121 -6.59 17.59 -9.94
CA LYS A 121 -7.62 16.97 -10.78
C LYS A 121 -7.12 15.76 -11.58
N GLU A 122 -5.86 15.40 -11.41
CA GLU A 122 -5.24 14.30 -12.15
C GLU A 122 -5.85 12.95 -11.75
N VAL A 123 -6.13 12.15 -12.76
CA VAL A 123 -6.54 10.75 -12.66
C VAL A 123 -5.48 9.92 -13.37
N VAL A 124 -4.79 9.07 -12.63
CA VAL A 124 -3.65 8.28 -13.11
C VAL A 124 -3.93 6.79 -12.95
N ASN A 125 -3.11 5.93 -13.55
CA ASN A 125 -3.12 4.51 -13.20
C ASN A 125 -2.66 4.36 -11.75
N LEU A 126 -3.20 3.38 -11.03
CA LEU A 126 -2.82 3.12 -9.65
C LEU A 126 -1.32 2.85 -9.51
N GLU A 127 -0.72 2.13 -10.47
CA GLU A 127 0.73 1.88 -10.51
C GLU A 127 1.58 3.16 -10.61
N ASP A 128 1.05 4.22 -11.22
CA ASP A 128 1.72 5.50 -11.40
C ASP A 128 1.46 6.50 -10.24
N LEU A 129 0.57 6.14 -9.30
CA LEU A 129 0.10 7.06 -8.26
C LEU A 129 1.25 7.62 -7.43
N ILE A 130 2.20 6.78 -7.01
CA ILE A 130 3.38 7.18 -6.21
C ILE A 130 4.25 8.19 -6.98
N GLN A 131 4.49 7.91 -8.26
CA GLN A 131 5.27 8.82 -9.11
C GLN A 131 4.55 10.16 -9.30
N HIS A 132 3.22 10.11 -9.44
CA HIS A 132 2.42 11.33 -9.51
C HIS A 132 2.45 12.11 -8.19
N THR A 133 2.19 11.49 -7.04
CA THR A 133 2.06 12.18 -5.74
C THR A 133 3.37 12.80 -5.28
N THR A 134 4.50 12.16 -5.52
CA THR A 134 5.84 12.72 -5.28
C THR A 134 6.11 13.98 -6.10
N LYS A 135 5.61 14.04 -7.35
CA LYS A 135 5.77 15.20 -8.25
C LYS A 135 4.56 16.14 -8.27
N CYS A 136 3.47 15.82 -7.57
CA CYS A 136 2.21 16.55 -7.64
C CYS A 136 2.35 17.99 -7.13
N LYS A 137 1.94 19.00 -7.91
CA LYS A 137 2.08 20.42 -7.53
C LYS A 137 1.37 20.79 -6.21
N TYR A 138 0.39 20.00 -5.78
CA TYR A 138 -0.37 20.20 -4.53
C TYR A 138 0.19 19.42 -3.33
N ASN A 139 1.26 18.66 -3.53
CA ASN A 139 2.02 18.09 -2.43
C ASN A 139 2.88 19.21 -1.80
N VAL A 140 2.33 19.87 -0.79
CA VAL A 140 2.99 20.97 -0.06
C VAL A 140 4.12 20.49 0.86
N ASP A 141 4.20 19.19 1.13
CA ASP A 141 5.18 18.58 2.04
C ASP A 141 6.41 18.00 1.31
N LYS A 142 6.54 18.25 -0.01
CA LYS A 142 7.73 17.86 -0.83
C LYS A 142 9.08 18.30 -0.28
N ASN A 143 9.10 19.22 0.68
CA ASN A 143 10.29 19.88 1.19
C ASN A 143 10.33 19.94 2.72
N VAL A 144 9.84 18.92 3.43
CA VAL A 144 10.24 18.75 4.84
C VAL A 144 11.72 18.35 4.86
N LYS A 145 12.62 19.34 4.79
CA LYS A 145 14.03 19.16 5.11
C LYS A 145 14.09 18.76 6.58
N LYS A 146 14.32 17.48 6.88
CA LYS A 146 14.66 17.03 8.24
C LYS A 146 15.84 17.86 8.73
N CYS A 147 15.66 18.57 9.85
CA CYS A 147 16.76 19.33 10.47
C CYS A 147 17.87 18.34 10.85
N LYS A 148 19.11 18.59 10.43
CA LYS A 148 20.25 17.69 10.68
C LYS A 148 20.64 17.57 12.17
N LYS A 149 20.05 18.40 13.05
CA LYS A 149 20.43 18.53 14.48
C LYS A 149 19.38 17.94 15.44
N CYS A 150 18.14 17.73 15.01
CA CYS A 150 17.05 17.27 15.88
C CYS A 150 16.02 16.46 15.08
N PHE A 151 15.64 15.30 15.62
CA PHE A 151 14.64 14.38 15.03
C PHE A 151 13.19 14.89 15.20
N CYS A 152 12.91 16.16 14.90
CA CYS A 152 11.56 16.73 14.99
C CYS A 152 10.95 17.02 13.60
N GLU A 153 9.65 16.84 13.47
CA GLU A 153 8.87 17.06 12.24
C GLU A 153 8.24 18.46 12.22
N GLN A 154 9.01 19.54 12.03
CA GLN A 154 8.44 20.89 11.84
C GLN A 154 8.90 21.60 10.58
N LYS A 155 7.95 22.36 10.01
CA LYS A 155 8.08 23.19 8.81
C LYS A 155 8.92 24.43 9.11
N SER A 156 10.14 24.46 8.56
CA SER A 156 11.00 25.63 8.32
C SER A 156 11.04 26.73 9.39
N GLY A 157 12.21 26.87 10.04
CA GLY A 157 12.60 28.06 10.81
C GLY A 157 12.42 27.94 12.33
N HIS A 158 13.02 26.93 12.96
CA HIS A 158 13.16 26.92 14.42
C HIS A 158 14.65 27.07 14.79
N ASP A 159 14.92 27.89 15.80
CA ASP A 159 16.25 28.04 16.38
C ASP A 159 16.53 26.89 17.33
N CYS A 160 17.34 25.92 16.86
CA CYS A 160 17.87 24.85 17.68
C CYS A 160 19.01 25.41 18.55
N ILE A 161 18.71 25.82 19.80
CA ILE A 161 19.76 25.94 20.83
C ILE A 161 20.28 24.52 21.12
#